data_AF-A0A7C7KUQ5-F1
#
_entry.id   AF-A0A7C7KUQ5-F1
#
_cell.length_a   1.000
_cell.length_b   1.000
_cell.length_c   1.000
_cell.angle_alpha   90.00
_cell.angle_beta   90.00
_cell.angle_gamma   90.00
#
_symmetry.space_group_name_H-M   'P 1'
#
loop_
_entity.id
_entity.type
_entity.pdbx_description
1 polymer ?
#
loop_
_entity_poly.entity_id
_entity_poly.type
_entity_poly.pdbx_seq_one_letter_code
_entity_poly.pdbx_strand_id
1 'polypeptide(L)' 'MPLFPLFIDLSEKKVLVVGGGDVATRKVKSLLPFTKKITVVAPKVGKELLGIVREEKLTLRKRPFLTKDLRGI' A
#
# COMPACT_ATOMS: atom_id res chain seq x y z
N MET A 1 4.51 -17.37 18.44
CA MET A 1 5.82 -17.26 17.75
C MET A 1 6.42 -15.91 18.13
N PRO A 2 7.62 -15.85 18.74
CA PRO A 2 8.24 -14.58 19.13
C PRO A 2 8.69 -13.82 17.88
N LEU A 3 8.42 -12.51 17.83
CA LEU A 3 8.84 -11.62 16.75
C LEU A 3 9.97 -10.71 17.26
N PHE A 4 10.97 -10.47 16.41
CA PHE A 4 12.02 -9.50 16.68
C PHE A 4 11.61 -8.12 16.16
N PRO A 5 11.62 -7.06 16.98
CA PRO A 5 11.31 -5.72 16.52
C PRO A 5 12.44 -5.21 15.61
N LEU A 6 12.05 -4.65 14.46
CA LEU A 6 12.99 -4.07 13.49
C LEU A 6 12.52 -2.67 13.10
N PHE A 7 13.48 -1.74 13.03
CA PHE A 7 13.29 -0.42 12.45
C PHE A 7 13.89 -0.41 11.05
N ILE A 8 13.10 0.01 10.06
CA ILE A 8 13.51 0.11 8.66
C ILE A 8 13.20 1.52 8.18
N ASP A 9 14.15 2.15 7.47
CA ASP A 9 13.89 3.39 6.75
C ASP A 9 13.14 3.10 5.44
N LEU A 10 11.92 3.64 5.34
CA LEU A 10 11.03 3.49 4.18
C LEU A 10 10.99 4.72 3.29
N SER A 11 11.66 5.82 3.66
CA SER A 11 11.59 7.12 2.97
C SER A 11 11.74 6.98 1.45
N GLU A 12 12.73 6.19 1.03
CA GLU A 12 13.03 5.94 -0.39
C GLU A 12 12.51 4.61 -0.95
N LYS A 13 11.86 3.78 -0.11
CA LYS A 13 11.40 2.44 -0.50
C LYS A 13 10.03 2.49 -1.17
N LYS A 14 9.84 1.63 -2.17
CA LYS A 14 8.54 1.39 -2.81
C LYS A 14 7.79 0.35 -2.00
N VAL A 15 6.48 0.55 -1.82
CA VAL A 15 5.64 -0.38 -1.08
C VAL A 15 4.44 -0.78 -1.93
N LEU A 16 4.21 -2.09 -2.04
CA LEU A 16 3.03 -2.65 -2.68
C LEU A 16 2.02 -3.10 -1.63
N VAL A 17 0.80 -2.58 -1.70
CA VAL A 17 -0.33 -3.04 -0.90
C VAL A 17 -1.32 -3.73 -1.83
N VAL A 18 -1.57 -5.02 -1.57
CA VAL A 18 -2.54 -5.82 -2.32
C VAL A 18 -3.83 -5.93 -1.51
N GLY A 19 -4.96 -5.62 -2.15
CA GLY A 19 -6.27 -5.57 -1.53
C GLY A 19 -6.80 -4.15 -1.39
N GLY A 20 -8.12 -4.03 -1.26
CA GLY A 20 -8.82 -2.73 -1.27
C GLY A 20 -9.88 -2.56 -0.18
N GLY A 21 -9.91 -3.46 0.80
CA GLY A 21 -10.79 -3.38 1.98
C GLY A 21 -10.09 -2.78 3.20
N ASP A 22 -10.74 -2.89 4.37
CA ASP A 22 -10.35 -2.19 5.59
C ASP A 22 -8.93 -2.50 6.07
N VAL A 23 -8.46 -3.74 5.89
CA VAL A 23 -7.09 -4.14 6.24
C VAL A 23 -6.07 -3.39 5.38
N ALA A 24 -6.33 -3.25 4.08
CA ALA A 24 -5.47 -2.49 3.17
C ALA A 24 -5.50 -1.00 3.53
N THR A 25 -6.68 -0.46 3.83
CA THR A 25 -6.84 0.93 4.29
C THR A 25 -6.00 1.21 5.53
N ARG A 26 -6.09 0.36 6.55
CA ARG A 26 -5.31 0.49 7.80
C ARG A 26 -3.81 0.44 7.53
N LYS A 27 -3.35 -0.50 6.69
CA LYS A 27 -1.93 -0.62 6.32
C LYS A 27 -1.43 0.63 5.59
N VAL A 28 -2.18 1.15 4.62
CA VAL A 28 -1.82 2.38 3.91
C VAL A 28 -1.71 3.55 4.89
N LYS A 29 -2.69 3.74 5.78
CA LYS A 29 -2.62 4.78 6.82
C LYS A 29 -1.37 4.68 7.70
N SER A 30 -1.01 3.47 8.14
CA SER A 30 0.20 3.27 8.95
C SER A 30 1.49 3.52 8.17
N LEU A 31 1.51 3.34 6.85
CA LEU A 31 2.69 3.51 6.00
C LEU A 31 2.89 4.95 5.52
N LEU A 32 1.81 5.72 5.38
CA LEU A 32 1.82 7.10 4.85
C LEU A 32 2.81 8.06 5.54
N PRO A 33 2.96 8.05 6.87
CA PRO A 33 3.94 8.91 7.54
C PRO A 33 5.39 8.63 7.14
N PHE A 34 5.68 7.43 6.61
CA PHE A 34 7.03 6.98 6.31
C PHE A 34 7.37 7.02 4.82
N THR A 35 6.37 6.89 3.93
CA THR A 35 6.59 6.96 2.48
C THR A 35 5.31 7.24 1.71
N LYS A 36 5.44 7.98 0.60
CA LYS A 36 4.38 8.17 -0.40
C LYS A 36 4.53 7.26 -1.61
N LYS A 37 5.61 6.47 -1.69
CA LYS A 37 5.89 5.54 -2.81
C LYS A 37 5.07 4.26 -2.69
N ILE A 38 3.77 4.41 -2.42
CA ILE A 38 2.83 3.31 -2.18
C ILE A 38 2.03 3.05 -3.46
N THR A 39 1.99 1.79 -3.88
CA THR A 39 1.13 1.29 -4.94
C THR A 39 0.08 0.36 -4.37
N VAL A 40 -1.20 0.65 -4.60
CA VAL A 40 -2.32 -0.21 -4.24
C VAL A 40 -2.77 -1.01 -5.47
N VAL A 41 -2.97 -2.31 -5.32
CA VAL A 41 -3.51 -3.18 -6.38
C VAL A 41 -4.73 -3.93 -5.85
N ALA A 42 -5.89 -3.66 -6.43
CA ALA A 42 -7.13 -4.34 -6.09
C ALA A 42 -8.19 -4.18 -7.20
N PRO A 43 -9.02 -5.21 -7.47
CA PRO A 43 -10.13 -5.07 -8.43
C PRO A 43 -11.22 -4.12 -7.92
N LYS A 44 -11.41 -4.04 -6.60
CA LYS A 44 -12.36 -3.15 -5.93
C LYS A 44 -11.66 -2.47 -4.75
N VAL A 45 -11.98 -1.19 -4.52
CA VAL A 45 -11.38 -0.36 -3.46
C VAL A 45 -12.50 0.34 -2.71
N GLY A 46 -12.49 0.26 -1.38
CA GLY A 46 -13.43 0.97 -0.50
C GLY A 46 -13.32 2.48 -0.64
N LYS A 47 -14.41 3.20 -0.33
CA LYS A 47 -14.49 4.66 -0.50
C LYS A 47 -13.38 5.41 0.23
N GLU A 48 -13.09 5.01 1.46
CA GLU A 48 -12.05 5.62 2.30
C GLU A 48 -10.66 5.48 1.69
N LEU A 49 -10.25 4.26 1.34
CA LEU A 49 -8.96 4.02 0.69
C LEU A 49 -8.85 4.74 -0.66
N LEU A 50 -9.94 4.82 -1.41
CA LEU A 50 -9.96 5.60 -2.65
C LEU A 50 -9.77 7.11 -2.40
N GLY A 51 -10.33 7.64 -1.30
CA GLY A 51 -10.11 9.01 -0.86
C GLY A 51 -8.64 9.27 -0.56
N ILE A 52 -8.03 8.42 0.28
CA ILE A 52 -6.61 8.50 0.65
C ILE A 52 -5.71 8.44 -0.59
N VAL A 53 -5.95 7.49 -1.49
CA VAL A 53 -5.17 7.35 -2.73
C VAL A 53 -5.20 8.63 -3.56
N ARG A 54 -6.35 9.31 -3.63
CA ARG A 54 -6.52 10.55 -4.41
C ARG A 54 -5.85 11.74 -3.72
N GLU A 55 -6.08 11.89 -2.42
CA GLU A 55 -5.55 12.99 -1.60
C GLU A 55 -4.02 12.94 -1.55
N GLU A 56 -3.46 11.78 -1.24
CA GLU A 56 -2.01 11.57 -1.12
C GLU A 56 -1.30 11.28 -2.44
N LYS A 57 -2.06 11.28 -3.56
CA LYS A 57 -1.57 11.00 -4.92
C LYS A 57 -0.82 9.67 -5.04
N LEU A 58 -1.34 8.64 -4.39
CA LEU A 58 -0.79 7.29 -4.44
C LEU A 58 -1.10 6.61 -5.77
N THR A 59 -0.31 5.59 -6.13
CA THR A 59 -0.59 4.80 -7.34
C THR A 59 -1.67 3.76 -7.03
N LEU A 60 -2.71 3.68 -7.88
CA LEU A 60 -3.74 2.65 -7.78
C LEU A 60 -3.91 1.89 -9.10
N ARG A 61 -3.79 0.56 -9.05
CA ARG A 61 -4.09 -0.34 -10.17
C ARG A 61 -5.39 -1.08 -9.89
N LYS A 62 -6.48 -0.66 -10.55
CA LYS A 62 -7.82 -1.26 -10.41
C LYS A 62 -7.95 -2.58 -11.17
N ARG A 63 -7.27 -3.62 -10.70
CA ARG A 63 -7.30 -4.97 -11.28
C ARG A 63 -6.85 -6.01 -10.24
N PRO A 64 -7.04 -7.33 -10.49
CA PRO A 64 -6.40 -8.36 -9.71
C PRO A 64 -4.87 -8.22 -9.67
N PHE A 65 -4.28 -8.68 -8.57
CA PHE A 65 -2.84 -8.79 -8.42
C PHE A 65 -2.27 -9.74 -9.48
N LEU A 66 -1.08 -9.40 -9.98
CA LEU A 66 -0.30 -10.25 -10.87
C LEU A 66 1.11 -10.33 -10.31
N THR A 67 1.78 -11.48 -10.44
CA THR A 67 3.17 -11.66 -9.94
C THR A 67 4.12 -10.60 -10.47
N LYS A 68 3.86 -10.06 -11.67
CA LYS A 68 4.63 -8.94 -12.24
C LYS A 68 4.59 -7.65 -11.43
N ASP A 69 3.62 -7.47 -10.53
CA ASP A 69 3.53 -6.33 -9.62
C ASP A 69 4.64 -6.33 -8.56
N LEU A 70 5.24 -7.49 -8.28
CA LEU A 70 6.39 -7.61 -7.39
C LEU A 70 7.69 -7.09 -8.02
N ARG A 71 7.73 -6.88 -9.35
CA ARG A 71 8.94 -6.42 -10.02
C ARG A 71 9.23 -4.96 -9.67
N GLY A 72 10.37 -4.72 -9.03
CA GLY A 72 10.85 -3.37 -8.70
C GLY A 72 10.15 -2.73 -7.50
N ILE A 73 9.52 -3.56 -6.65
CA ILE A 73 9.12 -3.27 -5.28
C ILE A 73 10.17 -3.88 -4.37
#